data_AF-A0A350M3I7-F1
#
_entry.id   AF-A0A350M3I7-F1
#
_cell.length_a   1.000
_cell.length_b   1.000
_cell.length_c   1.000
_cell.angle_alpha   90.00
_cell.angle_beta   90.00
_cell.angle_gamma   90.00
#
_symmetry.space_group_name_H-M   'P 1'
#
loop_
_entity.id
_entity.type
_entity.pdbx_description
1 polymer ?
#
loop_
_entity_poly.entity_id
_entity_poly.type
_entity_poly.pdbx_seq_one_letter_code
_entity_poly.pdbx_strand_id
1 'polypeptide(L)'
;MPAKSRTEELRTLIKQVRDGDFDYNSRESPETNWNLYDNAQIKEFANYLNNLRDLVDEADKRIKERTPPKKQSVGRPPIDPADIAKILLLQAYTSSPNRIAEGLLHLFREKLGVYRHFSYKTIERGYDREAVNEILNEIVKITNETVEDKEETYSFDGTGFSASNKENYAAKRQKQSSKKNQKKKKSECANENHDCFPIANTANKMGFSYCVMGVGVQHKLISGMAISPDHSIGETTMFPEVFE
;
A
#
# COMPACT_ATOMS: atom_id res chain seq x y z
N MET A 1 -13.59 31.42 16.61
CA MET A 1 -13.86 30.55 17.77
C MET A 1 -12.59 29.78 18.08
N PRO A 2 -12.15 29.62 19.34
CA PRO A 2 -10.76 29.35 19.63
C PRO A 2 -10.41 27.88 19.39
N ALA A 3 -9.41 27.62 18.54
CA ALA A 3 -8.93 26.29 18.16
C ALA A 3 -8.50 25.38 19.34
N LYS A 4 -8.20 25.97 20.51
CA LYS A 4 -7.77 25.23 21.70
C LYS A 4 -8.83 24.27 22.27
N SER A 5 -10.13 24.56 22.17
CA SER A 5 -11.16 23.70 22.79
C SER A 5 -11.33 22.37 22.04
N ARG A 6 -11.31 22.41 20.70
CA ARG A 6 -11.48 21.21 19.85
C ARG A 6 -10.34 20.20 20.03
N THR A 7 -9.10 20.69 20.20
CA THR A 7 -7.95 19.81 20.41
C THR A 7 -8.03 19.08 21.75
N GLU A 8 -8.49 19.76 22.81
CA GLU A 8 -8.68 19.15 24.13
C GLU A 8 -9.84 18.16 24.12
N GLU A 9 -10.97 18.51 23.49
CA GLU A 9 -12.13 17.62 23.27
C GLU A 9 -11.73 16.33 22.53
N LEU A 10 -10.95 16.44 21.46
CA LEU A 10 -10.46 15.27 20.72
C LEU A 10 -9.52 14.40 21.55
N ARG A 11 -8.61 15.00 22.33
CA ARG A 11 -7.72 14.26 23.23
C ARG A 11 -8.51 13.50 24.30
N THR A 12 -9.57 14.10 24.84
CA THR A 12 -10.46 13.41 25.77
C THR A 12 -11.22 12.26 25.12
N LEU A 13 -11.70 12.45 23.89
CA LEU A 13 -12.36 11.41 23.10
C LEU A 13 -11.43 10.22 22.84
N ILE A 14 -10.20 10.48 22.36
CA ILE A 14 -9.19 9.44 22.12
C ILE A 14 -8.91 8.66 23.40
N LYS A 15 -8.80 9.35 24.54
CA LYS A 15 -8.59 8.70 25.83
C LYS A 15 -9.76 7.79 26.21
N GLN A 16 -11.01 8.27 26.09
CA GLN A 16 -12.21 7.47 26.36
C GLN A 16 -12.29 6.22 25.47
N VAL A 17 -11.97 6.34 24.18
CA VAL A 17 -11.94 5.20 23.26
C VAL A 17 -10.87 4.18 23.65
N ARG A 18 -9.67 4.64 24.06
CA ARG A 18 -8.58 3.75 24.50
C ARG A 18 -8.87 3.06 25.83
N ASP A 19 -9.52 3.76 26.74
CA ASP A 19 -9.88 3.26 28.06
C ASP A 19 -11.11 2.33 27.98
N GLY A 20 -11.83 2.31 26.84
CA GLY A 20 -13.03 1.49 26.62
C GLY A 20 -14.32 2.10 27.17
N ASP A 21 -14.25 3.35 27.63
CA ASP A 21 -15.36 4.10 28.24
C ASP A 21 -16.23 4.86 27.23
N PHE A 22 -15.89 4.77 25.94
CA PHE A 22 -16.63 5.46 24.88
C PHE A 22 -17.96 4.76 24.56
N ASP A 23 -19.07 5.42 24.85
CA ASP A 23 -20.42 4.94 24.56
C ASP A 23 -20.72 5.00 23.06
N TYR A 24 -20.54 3.86 22.37
CA TYR A 24 -20.78 3.75 20.94
C TYR A 24 -22.27 3.48 20.67
N ASN A 25 -22.97 4.49 20.14
CA ASN A 25 -24.31 4.31 19.61
C ASN A 25 -24.27 3.47 18.33
N SER A 26 -24.71 2.21 18.42
CA SER A 26 -24.81 1.35 17.26
C SER A 26 -25.82 1.93 16.26
N ARG A 27 -25.44 1.92 14.99
CA ARG A 27 -26.39 2.25 13.92
C ARG A 27 -27.30 1.05 13.70
N GLU A 28 -28.59 1.32 13.47
CA GLU A 28 -29.51 0.28 13.02
C GLU A 28 -28.98 -0.33 11.71
N SER A 29 -29.02 -1.66 11.64
CA SER A 29 -28.63 -2.38 10.43
C SER A 29 -29.60 -2.02 9.29
N PRO A 30 -29.11 -1.54 8.13
CA PRO A 30 -29.98 -1.30 6.99
C PRO A 30 -30.59 -2.62 6.50
N GLU A 31 -31.80 -2.56 5.93
CA GLU A 31 -32.44 -3.72 5.30
C GLU A 31 -31.66 -4.13 4.04
N THR A 32 -31.17 -5.37 4.01
CA THR A 32 -30.37 -5.89 2.90
C THR A 32 -31.25 -6.59 1.87
N ASN A 33 -31.21 -6.11 0.62
CA ASN A 33 -31.78 -6.84 -0.51
C ASN A 33 -30.85 -8.00 -0.92
N TRP A 34 -31.16 -9.20 -0.42
CA TRP A 34 -30.36 -10.42 -0.64
C TRP A 34 -30.20 -10.78 -2.12
N ASN A 35 -31.21 -10.55 -2.96
CA ASN A 35 -31.11 -10.86 -4.38
C ASN A 35 -30.10 -9.94 -5.09
N LEU A 36 -30.10 -8.64 -4.76
CA LEU A 36 -29.08 -7.72 -5.27
C LEU A 36 -27.69 -8.06 -4.74
N TYR A 37 -27.59 -8.45 -3.46
CA TYR A 37 -26.34 -8.87 -2.83
C TYR A 37 -25.73 -10.10 -3.52
N ASP A 38 -26.53 -11.15 -3.73
CA ASP A 38 -26.08 -12.39 -4.37
C ASP A 38 -25.61 -12.14 -5.81
N ASN A 39 -26.38 -11.34 -6.56
CA ASN A 39 -25.99 -10.93 -7.90
C ASN A 39 -24.68 -10.11 -7.92
N ALA A 40 -24.47 -9.26 -6.92
CA ALA A 40 -23.23 -8.49 -6.79
C ALA A 40 -22.04 -9.42 -6.49
N GLN A 41 -22.20 -10.36 -5.55
CA GLN A 41 -21.19 -11.38 -5.21
C GLN A 41 -20.80 -12.24 -6.43
N ILE A 42 -21.78 -12.74 -7.18
CA ILE A 42 -21.54 -13.55 -8.39
C ILE A 42 -20.72 -12.78 -9.43
N LYS A 43 -20.99 -11.48 -9.58
CA LYS A 43 -20.37 -10.63 -10.61
C LYS A 43 -19.11 -9.92 -10.12
N GLU A 44 -18.81 -9.95 -8.82
CA GLU A 44 -17.77 -9.15 -8.19
C GLU A 44 -16.43 -9.36 -8.89
N PHE A 45 -16.00 -10.61 -9.02
CA PHE A 45 -14.70 -10.94 -9.59
C PHE A 45 -14.57 -10.52 -11.06
N ALA A 46 -15.63 -10.72 -11.85
CA ALA A 46 -15.65 -10.33 -13.25
C ALA A 46 -15.63 -8.80 -13.41
N ASN A 47 -16.42 -8.09 -12.60
CA ASN A 47 -16.43 -6.64 -12.57
C ASN A 47 -15.08 -6.09 -12.13
N TYR A 48 -14.46 -6.70 -11.12
CA TYR A 48 -13.14 -6.30 -10.65
C TYR A 48 -12.08 -6.43 -11.75
N LEU A 49 -12.04 -7.55 -12.48
CA LEU A 49 -11.10 -7.73 -13.60
C LEU A 49 -11.29 -6.67 -14.70
N ASN A 50 -12.54 -6.34 -15.04
CA ASN A 50 -12.84 -5.30 -16.03
C ASN A 50 -12.40 -3.92 -15.51
N ASN A 51 -12.76 -3.59 -14.26
CA ASN A 51 -12.37 -2.33 -13.62
C ASN A 51 -10.84 -2.18 -13.56
N LEU A 52 -10.11 -3.24 -13.21
CA LEU A 52 -8.64 -3.22 -13.20
C LEU A 52 -8.08 -2.89 -14.58
N ARG A 53 -8.61 -3.52 -15.62
CA ARG A 53 -8.18 -3.25 -16.99
C ARG A 53 -8.43 -1.79 -17.35
N ASP A 54 -9.67 -1.33 -17.20
CA ASP A 54 -10.10 -0.02 -17.66
C ASP A 54 -9.39 1.10 -16.88
N LEU A 55 -9.22 0.95 -15.56
CA LEU A 55 -8.50 1.92 -14.72
C LEU A 55 -7.02 1.99 -15.08
N VAL A 56 -6.35 0.85 -15.27
CA VAL A 56 -4.93 0.84 -15.63
C VAL A 56 -4.72 1.39 -17.04
N ASP A 57 -5.58 1.04 -17.99
CA ASP A 57 -5.50 1.53 -19.37
C ASP A 57 -5.71 3.06 -19.43
N GLU A 58 -6.65 3.60 -18.65
CA GLU A 58 -6.86 5.05 -18.53
C GLU A 58 -5.69 5.75 -17.84
N ALA A 59 -5.15 5.17 -16.76
CA ALA A 59 -3.98 5.72 -16.07
C ALA A 59 -2.74 5.79 -16.99
N ASP A 60 -2.45 4.70 -17.69
CA ASP A 60 -1.33 4.64 -18.64
C ASP A 60 -1.53 5.61 -19.81
N LYS A 61 -2.76 5.74 -20.32
CA LYS A 61 -3.11 6.73 -21.35
C LYS A 61 -2.83 8.17 -20.87
N ARG A 62 -3.32 8.56 -19.69
CA ARG A 62 -3.10 9.91 -19.12
C ARG A 62 -1.62 10.21 -18.93
N ILE A 63 -0.82 9.22 -18.50
CA ILE A 63 0.63 9.36 -18.36
C ILE A 63 1.30 9.55 -19.72
N LYS A 64 0.93 8.75 -20.72
CA LYS A 64 1.46 8.85 -22.10
C LYS A 64 1.10 10.17 -22.78
N GLU A 65 -0.06 10.74 -22.51
CA GLU A 65 -0.46 12.06 -23.04
C GLU A 65 0.39 13.20 -22.46
N ARG A 66 0.80 13.10 -21.19
CA ARG A 66 1.61 14.13 -20.51
C ARG A 66 3.11 13.94 -20.72
N THR A 67 3.55 12.74 -21.08
CA THR A 67 4.97 12.38 -21.15
C THR A 67 5.44 12.28 -22.60
N PRO A 68 6.51 12.97 -23.01
CA PRO A 68 7.04 12.81 -24.37
C PRO A 68 7.50 11.37 -24.62
N PRO A 69 7.39 10.87 -25.86
CA PRO A 69 7.77 9.51 -26.18
C PRO A 69 9.25 9.29 -25.92
N LYS A 70 9.57 8.30 -25.06
CA LYS A 70 10.95 7.90 -24.79
C LYS A 70 11.53 7.25 -26.05
N LYS A 71 12.80 7.57 -26.37
CA LYS A 71 13.53 6.93 -27.46
C LYS A 71 13.61 5.42 -27.19
N GLN A 72 13.27 4.61 -28.20
CA GLN A 72 13.43 3.17 -28.09
C GLN A 72 14.92 2.83 -27.92
N SER A 73 15.24 2.12 -26.84
CA SER A 73 16.59 1.59 -26.65
C SER A 73 16.79 0.37 -27.54
N VAL A 74 18.02 0.18 -28.00
CA VAL A 74 18.40 -1.00 -28.78
C VAL A 74 18.44 -2.21 -27.82
N GLY A 75 17.56 -3.18 -28.03
CA GLY A 75 17.49 -4.38 -27.19
C GLY A 75 16.13 -5.07 -27.19
N ARG A 76 15.95 -6.04 -26.28
CA ARG A 76 14.65 -6.69 -26.07
C ARG A 76 13.63 -5.63 -25.64
N PRO A 77 12.46 -5.53 -26.31
CA PRO A 77 11.42 -4.60 -25.89
C PRO A 77 11.04 -4.86 -24.43
N PRO A 78 11.00 -3.81 -23.59
CA PRO A 78 10.60 -3.96 -22.20
C PRO A 78 9.16 -4.47 -22.12
N ILE A 79 8.86 -5.18 -21.04
CA ILE A 79 7.46 -5.52 -20.68
C ILE A 79 6.77 -4.22 -20.30
N ASP A 80 5.53 -4.05 -20.77
CA ASP A 80 4.73 -2.87 -20.51
C ASP A 80 4.51 -2.70 -18.99
N PRO A 81 4.85 -1.55 -18.39
CA PRO A 81 4.53 -1.25 -17.00
C PRO A 81 3.04 -1.40 -16.67
N ALA A 82 2.14 -1.09 -17.61
CA ALA A 82 0.69 -1.22 -17.43
C ALA A 82 0.27 -2.69 -17.23
N ASP A 83 0.85 -3.60 -18.02
CA ASP A 83 0.59 -5.04 -17.88
C ASP A 83 1.05 -5.56 -16.51
N ILE A 84 2.18 -5.05 -15.99
CA ILE A 84 2.67 -5.41 -14.66
C ILE A 84 1.73 -4.88 -13.57
N ALA A 85 1.27 -3.63 -13.69
CA ALA A 85 0.35 -3.02 -12.74
C ALA A 85 -0.98 -3.79 -12.63
N LYS A 86 -1.56 -4.22 -13.76
CA LYS A 86 -2.77 -5.07 -13.79
C LYS A 86 -2.59 -6.34 -12.96
N ILE A 87 -1.44 -7.01 -13.11
CA ILE A 87 -1.15 -8.25 -12.37
C ILE A 87 -0.86 -7.99 -10.90
N LEU A 88 -0.21 -6.88 -10.54
CA LEU A 88 -0.01 -6.51 -9.13
C LEU A 88 -1.34 -6.23 -8.43
N LEU A 89 -2.27 -5.54 -9.10
CA LEU A 89 -3.60 -5.26 -8.53
C LEU A 89 -4.44 -6.52 -8.40
N LEU A 90 -4.42 -7.39 -9.42
CA LEU A 90 -5.07 -8.71 -9.32
C LEU A 90 -4.47 -9.54 -8.19
N GLN A 91 -3.15 -9.52 -8.04
CA GLN A 91 -2.43 -10.20 -6.96
C GLN A 91 -2.86 -9.67 -5.59
N ALA A 92 -3.02 -8.36 -5.45
CA ALA A 92 -3.47 -7.73 -4.20
C ALA A 92 -4.90 -8.15 -3.85
N TYR A 93 -5.81 -8.15 -4.82
CA TYR A 93 -7.19 -8.58 -4.62
C TYR A 93 -7.29 -10.05 -4.21
N THR A 94 -6.58 -10.95 -4.88
CA THR A 94 -6.62 -12.38 -4.56
C THR A 94 -5.69 -12.76 -3.41
N SER A 95 -4.97 -11.81 -2.81
CA SER A 95 -3.97 -12.04 -1.76
C SER A 95 -2.98 -13.17 -2.12
N SER A 96 -2.62 -13.27 -3.41
CA SER A 96 -1.87 -14.41 -3.93
C SER A 96 -0.35 -14.20 -3.89
N PRO A 97 0.47 -15.25 -3.70
CA PRO A 97 1.92 -15.17 -3.83
C PRO A 97 2.34 -15.01 -5.31
N ASN A 98 3.55 -14.47 -5.55
CA ASN A 98 4.04 -14.12 -6.90
C ASN A 98 3.93 -15.25 -7.94
N ARG A 99 4.17 -16.50 -7.54
CA ARG A 99 4.06 -17.66 -8.47
C ARG A 99 2.60 -17.97 -8.83
N ILE A 100 1.69 -17.83 -7.87
CA ILE A 100 0.25 -17.96 -8.15
C ILE A 100 -0.21 -16.79 -9.01
N ALA A 101 0.30 -15.57 -8.79
CA ALA A 101 0.03 -14.43 -9.65
C ALA A 101 0.46 -14.65 -11.11
N GLU A 102 1.58 -15.35 -11.37
CA GLU A 102 1.94 -15.78 -12.73
C GLU A 102 0.93 -16.78 -13.31
N GLY A 103 0.42 -17.71 -12.49
CA GLY A 103 -0.68 -18.59 -12.89
C GLY A 103 -1.98 -17.84 -13.18
N LEU A 104 -2.32 -16.83 -12.37
CA LEU A 104 -3.47 -15.96 -12.59
C LEU A 104 -3.31 -15.12 -13.86
N LEU A 105 -2.10 -14.62 -14.15
CA LEU A 105 -1.78 -13.99 -15.43
C LEU A 105 -2.07 -14.96 -16.59
N HIS A 106 -1.64 -16.22 -16.48
CA HIS A 106 -1.92 -17.21 -17.52
C HIS A 106 -3.42 -17.40 -17.79
N LEU A 107 -4.24 -17.41 -16.74
CA LEU A 107 -5.69 -17.59 -16.84
C LEU A 107 -6.43 -16.34 -17.31
N PHE A 108 -6.05 -15.15 -16.81
CA PHE A 108 -6.84 -13.93 -16.95
C PHE A 108 -6.24 -12.88 -17.90
N ARG A 109 -5.11 -13.16 -18.57
CA ARG A 109 -4.45 -12.21 -19.49
C ARG A 109 -5.40 -11.60 -20.51
N GLU A 110 -6.31 -12.39 -21.08
CA GLU A 110 -7.24 -11.90 -22.11
C GLU A 110 -8.25 -10.93 -21.55
N LYS A 111 -8.77 -11.22 -20.34
CA LYS A 111 -9.70 -10.33 -19.63
C LYS A 111 -9.03 -9.03 -19.21
N LEU A 112 -7.78 -9.11 -18.76
CA LEU A 112 -6.96 -7.95 -18.39
C LEU A 112 -6.42 -7.18 -19.60
N GLY A 113 -6.54 -7.71 -20.83
CA GLY A 113 -5.95 -7.09 -22.02
C GLY A 113 -4.42 -7.14 -22.05
N VAL A 114 -3.81 -8.10 -21.37
CA VAL A 114 -2.35 -8.32 -21.34
C VAL A 114 -1.96 -9.24 -22.50
N TYR A 115 -1.17 -8.72 -23.44
CA TYR A 115 -0.79 -9.50 -24.64
C TYR A 115 0.38 -10.45 -24.38
N ARG A 116 1.36 -10.05 -23.57
CA ARG A 116 2.59 -10.81 -23.35
C ARG A 116 2.62 -11.45 -21.96
N HIS A 117 2.94 -12.74 -21.92
CA HIS A 117 3.24 -13.44 -20.67
C HIS A 117 4.60 -12.99 -20.10
N PHE A 118 4.71 -12.98 -18.78
CA PHE A 118 5.96 -12.76 -18.07
C PHE A 118 6.03 -13.53 -16.76
N SER A 119 7.26 -13.79 -16.30
CA SER A 119 7.48 -14.65 -15.14
C SER A 119 7.20 -13.96 -13.81
N TYR A 120 7.01 -14.76 -12.77
CA TYR A 120 6.84 -14.29 -11.39
C TYR A 120 7.97 -13.37 -10.91
N LYS A 121 9.18 -13.49 -11.48
CA LYS A 121 10.30 -12.58 -11.18
C LYS A 121 10.09 -11.16 -11.69
N THR A 122 9.29 -10.99 -12.73
CA THR A 122 8.86 -9.67 -13.20
C THR A 122 7.83 -9.08 -12.24
N ILE A 123 6.87 -9.89 -11.78
CA ILE A 123 5.86 -9.50 -10.78
C ILE A 123 6.53 -9.10 -9.46
N GLU A 124 7.46 -9.92 -8.97
CA GLU A 124 8.21 -9.69 -7.72
C GLU A 124 8.91 -8.32 -7.70
N ARG A 125 9.45 -7.90 -8.85
CA ARG A 125 10.16 -6.63 -9.03
C ARG A 125 9.26 -5.50 -9.50
N GLY A 126 7.95 -5.71 -9.58
CA GLY A 126 7.00 -4.75 -10.14
C GLY A 126 7.01 -3.42 -9.39
N TYR A 127 6.93 -3.47 -8.06
CA TYR A 127 6.99 -2.29 -7.17
C TYR A 127 8.35 -1.57 -7.18
N ASP A 128 9.43 -2.24 -7.61
CA ASP A 128 10.75 -1.61 -7.73
C ASP A 128 10.87 -0.74 -9.00
N ARG A 129 9.86 -0.78 -9.90
CA ARG A 129 9.86 -0.03 -11.15
C ARG A 129 9.11 1.29 -10.98
N GLU A 130 9.83 2.38 -11.16
CA GLU A 130 9.28 3.74 -11.14
C GLU A 130 8.06 3.90 -12.05
N ALA A 131 8.14 3.42 -13.30
CA ALA A 131 7.03 3.50 -14.25
C ALA A 131 5.77 2.73 -13.81
N VAL A 132 5.92 1.65 -13.03
CA VAL A 132 4.77 0.93 -12.48
C VAL A 132 4.16 1.73 -11.33
N ASN A 133 5.01 2.32 -10.48
CA ASN A 133 4.56 3.18 -9.37
C ASN A 133 3.87 4.45 -9.87
N GLU A 134 4.32 5.04 -10.98
CA GLU A 134 3.64 6.15 -11.65
C GLU A 134 2.20 5.79 -12.03
N ILE A 135 1.99 4.60 -12.62
CA ILE A 135 0.66 4.09 -12.97
C ILE A 135 -0.19 3.88 -11.72
N LEU A 136 0.34 3.23 -10.68
CA LEU A 136 -0.40 3.00 -9.43
C LEU A 136 -0.80 4.32 -8.76
N ASN A 137 0.08 5.33 -8.78
CA ASN A 137 -0.22 6.67 -8.27
C ASN A 137 -1.33 7.35 -9.08
N GLU A 138 -1.29 7.24 -10.41
CA GLU A 138 -2.33 7.82 -11.27
C GLU A 138 -3.68 7.12 -11.09
N ILE A 139 -3.70 5.81 -10.83
CA ILE A 139 -4.95 5.09 -10.49
C ILE A 139 -5.58 5.67 -9.23
N VAL A 140 -4.79 5.93 -8.17
CA VAL A 140 -5.30 6.55 -6.94
C VAL A 140 -5.90 7.93 -7.22
N LYS A 141 -5.27 8.74 -8.09
CA LYS A 141 -5.83 10.03 -8.50
C LYS A 141 -7.15 9.87 -9.24
N ILE A 142 -7.22 8.98 -10.24
CA ILE A 142 -8.45 8.71 -10.99
C ILE A 142 -9.57 8.30 -10.03
N THR A 143 -9.30 7.40 -9.08
CA THR A 143 -10.32 6.96 -8.12
C THR A 143 -10.77 8.11 -7.21
N ASN A 144 -9.86 8.96 -6.77
CA ASN A 144 -10.20 10.11 -5.93
C ASN A 144 -11.01 11.17 -6.70
N GLU A 145 -10.62 11.51 -7.92
CA GLU A 145 -11.30 12.50 -8.78
C GLU A 145 -12.80 12.16 -8.97
N THR A 146 -13.16 10.88 -9.01
CA THR A 146 -14.57 10.47 -9.22
C THR A 146 -15.51 10.77 -8.04
N VAL A 147 -14.94 11.04 -6.87
CA VAL A 147 -15.67 11.24 -5.61
C VAL A 147 -15.22 12.48 -4.84
N GLU A 148 -14.33 13.30 -5.40
CA GLU A 148 -13.80 14.53 -4.78
C GLU A 148 -14.90 15.47 -4.32
N ASP A 149 -15.82 15.82 -5.21
CA ASP A 149 -16.95 16.73 -4.91
C ASP A 149 -18.05 16.08 -4.04
N LYS A 150 -17.92 14.79 -3.73
CA LYS A 150 -18.93 14.03 -2.97
C LYS A 150 -18.50 13.74 -1.54
N GLU A 151 -17.21 13.85 -1.22
CA GLU A 151 -16.69 13.53 0.10
C GLU A 151 -16.47 14.80 0.93
N GLU A 152 -17.38 15.02 1.87
CA GLU A 152 -17.30 16.17 2.78
C GLU A 152 -16.66 15.82 4.13
N THR A 153 -16.68 14.53 4.51
CA THR A 153 -16.28 14.09 5.87
C THR A 153 -15.13 13.09 5.80
N TYR A 154 -14.04 13.41 6.49
CA TYR A 154 -12.86 12.55 6.54
C TYR A 154 -12.68 11.95 7.94
N SER A 155 -12.27 10.70 7.97
CA SER A 155 -11.81 10.01 9.17
C SER A 155 -10.31 9.78 9.03
N PHE A 156 -9.56 10.18 10.05
CA PHE A 156 -8.17 9.82 10.17
C PHE A 156 -8.07 8.55 10.99
N ASP A 157 -7.24 7.61 10.55
CA ASP A 157 -6.92 6.44 11.36
C ASP A 157 -6.16 6.89 12.61
N GLY A 158 -6.89 6.97 13.73
CA GLY A 158 -6.37 7.33 15.05
C GLY A 158 -5.96 6.12 15.90
N THR A 159 -5.80 4.94 15.29
CA THR A 159 -5.42 3.75 16.05
C THR A 159 -3.92 3.65 16.28
N GLY A 160 -3.10 4.26 15.41
CA GLY A 160 -1.65 4.15 15.48
C GLY A 160 -1.17 2.69 15.46
N PHE A 161 -2.00 1.74 15.02
CA PHE A 161 -1.60 0.36 14.97
C PHE A 161 -0.49 0.23 13.93
N SER A 162 0.60 -0.37 14.38
CA SER A 162 1.75 -0.73 13.57
C SER A 162 1.33 -1.56 12.37
N ALA A 163 1.09 -0.91 11.23
CA ALA A 163 0.92 -1.58 9.95
C ALA A 163 2.30 -2.10 9.54
N SER A 164 2.60 -3.32 9.96
CA SER A 164 3.81 -4.03 9.54
C SER A 164 3.81 -4.16 8.02
N ASN A 165 4.67 -3.41 7.35
CA ASN A 165 5.16 -3.79 6.04
C ASN A 165 6.68 -3.96 6.11
N LYS A 166 7.11 -5.23 6.14
CA LYS A 166 8.49 -5.72 6.12
C LYS A 166 9.32 -5.39 7.38
N GLU A 167 9.53 -6.41 8.21
CA GLU A 167 10.89 -6.61 8.71
C GLU A 167 11.83 -6.57 7.51
N ASN A 168 12.67 -5.55 7.47
CA ASN A 168 13.47 -5.22 6.31
C ASN A 168 14.60 -6.27 6.17
N TYR A 169 14.28 -7.43 5.58
CA TYR A 169 15.23 -8.54 5.33
C TYR A 169 16.48 -8.01 4.62
N ALA A 170 16.29 -7.05 3.70
CA ALA A 170 17.37 -6.31 3.06
C ALA A 170 18.24 -5.56 4.07
N ALA A 171 17.67 -4.78 4.99
CA ALA A 171 18.42 -4.09 6.04
C ALA A 171 19.12 -5.07 7.01
N LYS A 172 18.49 -6.21 7.36
CA LYS A 172 19.11 -7.28 8.16
C LYS A 172 20.31 -7.89 7.42
N ARG A 173 20.21 -8.16 6.10
CA ARG A 173 21.30 -8.66 5.25
C ARG A 173 22.41 -7.62 5.04
N GLN A 174 22.08 -6.34 4.88
CA GLN A 174 23.05 -5.26 4.70
C GLN A 174 23.87 -5.02 5.97
N LYS A 175 23.25 -5.17 7.15
CA LYS A 175 23.96 -5.20 8.45
C LYS A 175 24.84 -6.45 8.60
N GLN A 176 24.43 -7.60 8.06
CA GLN A 176 25.23 -8.82 8.08
C GLN A 176 26.46 -8.69 7.16
N SER A 177 26.31 -8.12 5.96
CA SER A 177 27.41 -7.93 5.00
C SER A 177 28.42 -6.87 5.47
N SER A 178 27.96 -5.77 6.07
CA SER A 178 28.84 -4.74 6.63
C SER A 178 29.66 -5.26 7.82
N LYS A 179 29.07 -6.06 8.72
CA LYS A 179 29.78 -6.74 9.82
C LYS A 179 30.79 -7.77 9.31
N LYS A 180 30.45 -8.51 8.24
CA LYS A 180 31.37 -9.48 7.60
C LYS A 180 32.61 -8.78 7.02
N ASN A 181 32.43 -7.61 6.39
CA ASN A 181 33.54 -6.82 5.85
C ASN A 181 34.42 -6.17 6.93
N GLN A 182 33.85 -5.80 8.09
CA GLN A 182 34.63 -5.26 9.22
C GLN A 182 35.42 -6.35 9.96
N LYS A 183 34.89 -7.57 10.13
CA LYS A 183 35.62 -8.70 10.75
C LYS A 183 36.68 -9.32 9.84
N LYS A 184 36.47 -9.33 8.51
CA LYS A 184 37.49 -9.81 7.54
C LYS A 184 38.76 -8.94 7.54
N LYS A 185 38.68 -7.69 8.02
CA LYS A 185 39.83 -6.80 8.27
C LYS A 185 40.50 -7.02 9.64
N LYS A 186 39.95 -7.85 10.53
CA LYS A 186 40.41 -8.02 11.92
C LYS A 186 40.68 -9.45 12.38
N SER A 187 40.33 -10.48 11.61
CA SER A 187 40.60 -11.88 12.04
C SER A 187 40.82 -12.82 10.85
N GLU A 188 42.09 -13.15 10.60
CA GLU A 188 42.48 -14.52 10.27
C GLU A 188 42.28 -15.36 11.55
N CYS A 189 41.74 -16.58 11.44
CA CYS A 189 41.33 -17.48 12.54
C CYS A 189 40.00 -17.16 13.24
N ALA A 190 38.92 -17.81 12.79
CA ALA A 190 37.99 -18.59 13.64
C ALA A 190 36.83 -19.14 12.78
N ASN A 191 36.68 -20.47 12.76
CA ASN A 191 35.54 -21.19 12.21
C ASN A 191 34.32 -21.01 13.15
N GLU A 192 33.50 -19.99 12.91
CA GLU A 192 32.18 -19.89 13.54
C GLU A 192 31.12 -19.81 12.45
N ASN A 193 30.06 -20.63 12.54
CA ASN A 193 28.98 -20.66 11.55
C ASN A 193 28.33 -19.27 11.39
N HIS A 194 28.64 -18.60 10.27
CA HIS A 194 28.31 -17.21 10.01
C HIS A 194 26.88 -16.96 9.44
N ASP A 195 26.06 -18.01 9.34
CA ASP A 195 24.72 -17.95 8.71
C ASP A 195 23.56 -17.82 9.69
N CYS A 196 23.83 -17.67 10.99
CA CYS A 196 22.79 -17.37 11.96
C CYS A 196 22.29 -15.92 11.79
N PHE A 197 20.96 -15.73 11.84
CA PHE A 197 20.36 -14.40 11.96
C PHE A 197 20.93 -13.70 13.20
N PRO A 198 21.24 -12.39 13.13
CA PRO A 198 21.70 -11.68 14.31
C PRO A 198 20.62 -11.72 15.39
N ILE A 199 21.01 -12.13 16.60
CA ILE A 199 20.17 -12.01 17.79
C ILE A 199 19.77 -10.53 17.93
N ALA A 200 18.47 -10.27 18.01
CA ALA A 200 17.95 -8.92 18.07
C ALA A 200 18.47 -8.23 19.33
N ASN A 201 19.31 -7.20 19.16
CA ASN A 201 19.65 -6.31 20.28
C ASN A 201 18.37 -5.59 20.69
N THR A 202 17.88 -5.89 21.89
CA THR A 202 16.69 -5.30 22.51
C THR A 202 16.76 -3.77 22.66
N ALA A 203 17.97 -3.18 22.61
CA ALA A 203 18.19 -1.73 22.68
C ALA A 203 17.88 -0.98 21.37
N ASN A 204 17.95 -1.65 20.21
CA ASN A 204 17.57 -1.10 18.92
C ASN A 204 16.42 -1.94 18.37
N LYS A 205 15.25 -1.85 19.01
CA LYS A 205 14.00 -2.21 18.36
C LYS A 205 13.91 -1.32 17.12
N MET A 206 14.23 -1.88 15.94
CA MET A 206 13.82 -1.31 14.66
C MET A 206 12.30 -1.38 14.68
N GLY A 207 11.72 -0.34 15.24
CA GLY A 207 10.33 -0.29 15.61
C GLY A 207 9.47 -0.23 14.36
N PHE A 208 8.25 -0.70 14.54
CA PHE A 208 7.22 -0.69 13.54
C PHE A 208 7.06 0.71 12.93
N SER A 209 6.81 0.79 11.62
CA SER A 209 6.39 2.05 11.02
C SER A 209 4.95 2.35 11.44
N TYR A 210 4.71 3.56 11.94
CA TYR A 210 3.36 4.09 12.06
C TYR A 210 2.91 4.59 10.71
N CYS A 211 1.69 4.23 10.34
CA CYS A 211 1.00 4.78 9.19
C CYS A 211 -0.24 5.49 9.72
N VAL A 212 -0.41 6.76 9.36
CA VAL A 212 -1.66 7.49 9.56
C VAL A 212 -2.21 7.79 8.19
N MET A 213 -3.48 7.42 7.96
CA MET A 213 -4.17 7.64 6.70
C MET A 213 -5.47 8.38 6.93
N GLY A 214 -5.71 9.44 6.15
CA GLY A 214 -6.98 10.14 6.08
C GLY A 214 -7.84 9.52 4.97
N VAL A 215 -9.02 9.02 5.34
CA VAL A 215 -9.96 8.37 4.42
C VAL A 215 -11.34 8.97 4.57
N GLY A 216 -11.98 9.28 3.44
CA GLY A 216 -13.37 9.70 3.37
C GLY A 216 -14.31 8.69 4.03
N VAL A 217 -15.29 9.16 4.79
CA VAL A 217 -16.20 8.27 5.52
C VAL A 217 -17.17 7.58 4.56
N GLN A 218 -17.65 8.30 3.55
CA GLN A 218 -18.74 7.85 2.69
C GLN A 218 -18.23 7.06 1.48
N HIS A 219 -17.30 7.61 0.72
CA HIS A 219 -16.81 7.09 -0.55
C HIS A 219 -15.38 6.55 -0.47
N LYS A 220 -14.77 6.60 0.72
CA LYS A 220 -13.41 6.10 0.98
C LYS A 220 -12.34 6.81 0.16
N LEU A 221 -12.55 8.09 -0.18
CA LEU A 221 -11.54 8.93 -0.82
C LEU A 221 -10.26 8.96 0.02
N ILE A 222 -9.10 8.72 -0.58
CA ILE A 222 -7.81 8.78 0.14
C ILE A 222 -7.32 10.23 0.16
N SER A 223 -7.41 10.89 1.31
CA SER A 223 -7.02 12.30 1.47
C SER A 223 -5.52 12.48 1.70
N GLY A 224 -4.88 11.53 2.40
CA GLY A 224 -3.45 11.58 2.66
C GLY A 224 -2.98 10.36 3.43
N MET A 225 -1.68 10.07 3.32
CA MET A 225 -1.03 9.00 4.08
C MET A 225 0.36 9.45 4.51
N ALA A 226 0.66 9.32 5.80
CA ALA A 226 1.96 9.64 6.38
C ALA A 226 2.50 8.38 7.06
N ILE A 227 3.77 8.06 6.77
CA ILE A 227 4.44 6.90 7.37
C ILE A 227 5.70 7.38 8.08
N SER A 228 5.82 7.07 9.37
CA SER A 228 7.01 7.40 10.16
C SER A 228 7.56 6.17 10.89
N PRO A 229 8.87 5.91 10.83
CA PRO A 229 9.55 4.97 11.73
C PRO A 229 9.88 5.59 13.09
N ASP A 230 9.65 6.90 13.29
CA ASP A 230 9.93 7.61 14.53
C ASP A 230 8.72 7.54 15.47
N HIS A 231 8.91 6.83 16.59
CA HIS A 231 7.90 6.64 17.63
C HIS A 231 7.69 7.84 18.54
N SER A 232 8.52 8.89 18.43
CA SER A 232 8.31 10.14 19.15
C SER A 232 7.27 11.05 18.48
N ILE A 233 6.94 10.78 17.22
CA ILE A 233 5.96 11.52 16.42
C ILE A 233 4.59 10.88 16.63
N GLY A 234 3.70 11.58 17.33
CA GLY A 234 2.31 11.15 17.53
C GLY A 234 1.46 11.29 16.26
N GLU A 235 0.32 10.61 16.23
CA GLU A 235 -0.64 10.65 15.11
C GLU A 235 -1.07 12.09 14.78
N THR A 236 -1.27 12.90 15.82
CA THR A 236 -1.64 14.32 15.70
C THR A 236 -0.53 15.21 15.16
N THR A 237 0.71 14.74 15.16
CA THR A 237 1.87 15.46 14.61
C THR A 237 2.10 15.15 13.13
N MET A 238 1.52 14.06 12.61
CA MET A 238 1.71 13.67 11.20
C MET A 238 0.86 14.47 10.22
N PHE A 239 -0.25 15.04 10.68
CA PHE A 239 -1.13 15.89 9.89
C PHE A 239 -1.48 17.18 10.66
N PRO A 240 -0.50 18.09 10.90
CA PRO A 240 -0.75 19.29 11.70
C PRO A 240 -1.87 20.17 11.11
N GLU A 241 -1.98 20.20 9.78
CA GLU A 241 -2.98 20.94 9.01
C GLU A 241 -4.43 20.50 9.28
N VAL A 242 -4.64 19.27 9.76
CA VAL A 242 -5.98 18.77 10.12
C VAL A 242 -6.45 19.35 11.46
N PHE A 243 -5.53 19.88 12.26
CA PHE A 243 -5.78 20.38 13.61
C PHE A 243 -5.73 21.91 13.73
N GLU A 244 -5.40 22.63 12.65
CA GLU A 244 -5.42 24.11 12.56
C GLU A 244 -6.79 24.63 12.08
#